data_AF-A0A821GRF4-F1
#
_entry.id   AF-A0A821GRF4-F1
#
_cell.length_a   1.000
_cell.length_b   1.000
_cell.length_c   1.000
_cell.angle_alpha   90.00
_cell.angle_beta   90.00
_cell.angle_gamma   90.00
#
_symmetry.space_group_name_H-M   'P 1'
#
loop_
_entity.id
_entity.type
_entity.pdbx_description
1 polymer ?
#
loop_
_entity_poly.entity_id
_entity_poly.type
_entity_poly.pdbx_seq_one_letter_code
_entity_poly.pdbx_strand_id
1 'polypeptide(L)'
;MTNFPRDFNQPPSTETNVKRHIQSNFSEWFSTGMKEDNQTVECSPAYTSQCLRFLLGYYVAAGISIQIDVLEQVGATGWSARIGYHSDDLESVLHLDSIQLDRVLQFWDAVVLAHHELRGTEPTHRERIVCDEQPSFGYMHSGYPIVTHMDVSDPFSEGYILNSNELEKNGAWDLFHEIGHNMQRDYWTYDGADEVTVNIFTLHAMDTICHHQVWIHPWLKDQIKNTWKYIKKGSNFDDWKEDPGVALFIYAQLARGFGWDSHKAVFRQYEQDQPNLDSDQEKIDYWIETFSRQVEYNLVPLFKCWDFPISQSTIDSLSDLKIPEISNEFIDMAPERYQL
;
A
#
# COMPACT_ATOMS: atom_id res chain seq x y z
N MET A 1 -9.67 11.82 40.71
CA MET A 1 -10.65 10.75 40.97
C MET A 1 -11.09 10.29 39.60
N THR A 2 -10.79 9.10 39.09
CA THR A 2 -10.50 7.81 39.75
C THR A 2 -9.54 6.99 38.88
N ASN A 3 -8.69 6.25 39.58
CA ASN A 3 -7.59 5.40 39.15
C ASN A 3 -7.95 4.29 38.16
N PHE A 4 -7.04 4.04 37.22
CA PHE A 4 -6.76 2.70 36.69
C PHE A 4 -6.02 1.86 37.75
N PRO A 5 -6.23 0.53 37.76
CA PRO A 5 -5.11 -0.37 37.94
C PRO A 5 -5.01 -1.37 36.78
N ARG A 6 -3.79 -1.50 36.25
CA ARG A 6 -3.34 -2.61 35.39
C ARG A 6 -3.32 -3.91 36.20
N ASP A 7 -3.43 -5.04 35.51
CA ASP A 7 -2.35 -6.03 35.63
C ASP A 7 -2.17 -6.82 34.32
N PHE A 8 -0.98 -6.70 33.73
CA PHE A 8 -0.51 -7.34 32.49
C PHE A 8 0.59 -8.34 32.85
N ASN A 9 0.33 -9.26 33.78
CA ASN A 9 1.33 -10.23 34.23
C ASN A 9 0.71 -11.59 34.60
N GLN A 10 0.00 -12.26 33.69
CA GLN A 10 -0.12 -13.73 33.71
C GLN A 10 -0.25 -14.28 32.28
N PRO A 11 0.61 -15.22 31.84
CA PRO A 11 0.33 -16.00 30.64
C PRO A 11 -0.81 -16.98 30.94
N PRO A 12 -1.81 -17.16 30.05
CA PRO A 12 -2.75 -18.26 30.19
C PRO A 12 -1.97 -19.58 30.08
N SER A 13 -2.15 -20.43 31.09
CA SER A 13 -1.51 -21.74 31.20
C SER A 13 -1.78 -22.61 29.98
N THR A 14 -0.72 -23.18 29.43
CA THR A 14 -0.76 -24.30 28.48
C THR A 14 -1.44 -25.52 29.09
N GLU A 15 -2.27 -26.17 28.28
CA GLU A 15 -2.82 -27.53 28.45
C GLU A 15 -3.79 -27.75 29.62
N THR A 16 -5.09 -27.91 29.33
CA THR A 16 -5.69 -29.26 29.23
C THR A 16 -7.15 -29.24 28.73
N ASN A 17 -7.40 -30.16 27.78
CA ASN A 17 -8.67 -30.88 27.57
C ASN A 17 -9.87 -30.17 26.91
N VAL A 18 -9.88 -30.26 25.59
CA VAL A 18 -10.97 -30.87 24.80
C VAL A 18 -12.00 -31.61 25.68
N LYS A 19 -13.22 -31.07 25.81
CA LYS A 19 -14.43 -31.87 26.00
C LYS A 19 -15.64 -31.24 25.32
N ARG A 20 -16.14 -31.98 24.32
CA ARG A 20 -17.48 -31.93 23.74
C ARG A 20 -18.57 -31.63 24.78
N HIS A 21 -19.47 -30.71 24.45
CA HIS A 21 -20.87 -30.78 24.86
C HIS A 21 -21.77 -30.44 23.67
N ILE A 22 -22.10 -31.49 22.92
CA ILE A 22 -23.34 -31.57 22.14
C ILE A 22 -24.38 -32.14 23.12
N GLN A 23 -25.39 -31.36 23.45
CA GLN A 23 -26.70 -31.82 23.95
C GLN A 23 -27.69 -30.71 23.60
N SER A 24 -28.45 -30.90 22.52
CA SER A 24 -29.75 -31.56 22.50
C SER A 24 -30.87 -30.53 22.63
N ASN A 25 -31.42 -30.13 21.48
CA ASN A 25 -32.86 -29.87 21.30
C ASN A 25 -33.07 -29.45 19.85
N PHE A 26 -33.15 -30.43 18.94
CA PHE A 26 -34.02 -30.37 17.76
C PHE A 26 -34.20 -31.82 17.30
N SER A 27 -35.02 -32.54 18.06
CA SER A 27 -35.70 -33.73 17.54
C SER A 27 -36.83 -33.23 16.65
N GLU A 28 -36.66 -33.41 15.34
CA GLU A 28 -37.60 -34.05 14.43
C GLU A 28 -37.21 -33.65 13.00
N TRP A 29 -37.15 -34.65 12.11
CA TRP A 29 -36.86 -34.58 10.67
C TRP A 29 -35.38 -34.63 10.22
N PHE A 30 -34.69 -35.71 10.59
CA PHE A 30 -33.69 -36.33 9.72
C PHE A 30 -33.97 -37.83 9.60
N SER A 31 -34.14 -38.33 8.37
CA SER A 31 -33.87 -39.74 8.06
C SER A 31 -32.55 -39.82 7.30
N THR A 32 -31.54 -40.21 8.07
CA THR A 32 -30.41 -41.10 7.73
C THR A 32 -29.75 -40.99 6.36
N GLY A 33 -28.49 -40.58 6.39
CA GLY A 33 -27.54 -40.84 5.31
C GLY A 33 -26.14 -40.35 5.64
N MET A 34 -25.52 -40.88 6.71
CA MET A 34 -24.06 -40.78 6.86
C MET A 34 -23.41 -41.52 5.69
N LYS A 35 -22.59 -40.80 4.92
CA LYS A 35 -21.37 -41.37 4.35
C LYS A 35 -20.21 -40.44 4.65
N GLU A 36 -19.32 -40.93 5.50
CA GLU A 36 -17.91 -40.59 5.48
C GLU A 36 -17.39 -40.82 4.05
N ASP A 37 -16.62 -39.89 3.50
CA ASP A 37 -15.46 -40.18 2.66
C ASP A 37 -14.72 -38.88 2.34
N ASN A 38 -13.40 -38.91 2.52
CA ASN A 38 -12.45 -37.89 2.08
C ASN A 38 -12.76 -37.45 0.64
N GLN A 39 -13.10 -36.17 0.42
CA GLN A 39 -13.08 -35.60 -0.92
C GLN A 39 -11.76 -34.88 -1.14
N THR A 40 -10.80 -35.59 -1.72
CA THR A 40 -9.77 -34.97 -2.55
C THR A 40 -10.48 -34.37 -3.77
N VAL A 41 -10.50 -33.04 -3.89
CA VAL A 41 -11.00 -32.36 -5.08
C VAL A 41 -9.81 -32.08 -5.98
N GLU A 42 -9.68 -32.86 -7.05
CA GLU A 42 -8.72 -32.60 -8.12
C GLU A 42 -9.16 -31.39 -8.97
N CYS A 43 -8.18 -30.57 -9.35
CA CYS A 43 -8.35 -29.33 -10.11
C CYS A 43 -8.00 -29.46 -11.60
N SER A 44 -8.59 -28.54 -12.39
CA SER A 44 -8.16 -27.96 -13.69
C SER A 44 -8.59 -28.63 -15.02
N PRO A 45 -8.68 -27.87 -16.17
CA PRO A 45 -8.25 -26.46 -16.37
C PRO A 45 -9.23 -25.46 -17.06
N ALA A 46 -8.98 -24.18 -16.74
CA ALA A 46 -9.00 -22.94 -17.53
C ALA A 46 -10.30 -22.37 -18.15
N TYR A 47 -10.75 -21.24 -17.59
CA TYR A 47 -11.15 -20.10 -18.42
C TYR A 47 -9.98 -19.14 -18.56
N THR A 48 -9.70 -18.83 -19.82
CA THR A 48 -8.65 -17.93 -20.32
C THR A 48 -9.12 -16.48 -20.29
N SER A 49 -9.19 -15.89 -19.10
CA SER A 49 -8.91 -14.46 -18.96
C SER A 49 -7.67 -14.34 -18.07
N GLN A 50 -6.66 -13.62 -18.55
CA GLN A 50 -5.40 -13.40 -17.87
C GLN A 50 -5.55 -12.42 -16.68
N CYS A 51 -6.60 -12.56 -15.84
CA CYS A 51 -6.72 -11.79 -14.60
C CYS A 51 -5.90 -12.47 -13.49
N LEU A 52 -4.59 -12.19 -13.53
CA LEU A 52 -3.63 -12.32 -12.45
C LEU A 52 -3.73 -11.03 -11.63
N ARG A 53 -4.44 -10.95 -10.50
CA ARG A 53 -3.81 -11.06 -9.16
C ARG A 53 -4.70 -10.65 -7.97
N PHE A 54 -6.03 -10.56 -8.08
CA PHE A 54 -6.89 -10.27 -6.91
C PHE A 54 -7.61 -11.50 -6.31
N LEU A 55 -7.75 -11.51 -4.98
CA LEU A 55 -8.66 -12.36 -4.20
C LEU A 55 -9.35 -11.49 -3.14
N LEU A 56 -10.63 -11.19 -3.36
CA LEU A 56 -11.50 -10.57 -2.35
C LEU A 56 -11.97 -11.69 -1.40
N GLY A 57 -11.78 -11.51 -0.09
CA GLY A 57 -12.28 -12.42 0.96
C GLY A 57 -12.99 -11.61 2.03
N TYR A 58 -13.98 -12.18 2.73
CA TYR A 58 -14.86 -11.39 3.59
C TYR A 58 -15.34 -12.10 4.89
N TYR A 59 -16.36 -11.60 5.63
CA TYR A 59 -16.82 -12.13 6.96
C TYR A 59 -18.36 -12.21 7.22
N VAL A 60 -18.83 -13.26 7.92
CA VAL A 60 -20.25 -13.61 8.23
C VAL A 60 -20.31 -14.19 9.63
N ALA A 61 -21.12 -13.57 10.47
CA ALA A 61 -21.29 -13.96 11.86
C ALA A 61 -21.87 -15.38 12.03
N ALA A 62 -21.48 -16.04 13.13
CA ALA A 62 -21.99 -17.36 13.49
C ALA A 62 -23.53 -17.36 13.63
N GLY A 63 -24.20 -18.28 12.95
CA GLY A 63 -25.65 -18.47 13.03
C GLY A 63 -26.45 -17.88 11.85
N ILE A 64 -25.79 -17.23 10.89
CA ILE A 64 -26.43 -16.73 9.67
C ILE A 64 -26.32 -17.78 8.56
N SER A 65 -27.44 -18.00 7.85
CA SER A 65 -27.49 -18.80 6.62
C SER A 65 -27.62 -17.86 5.43
N ILE A 66 -26.84 -18.09 4.38
CA ILE A 66 -26.85 -17.28 3.17
C ILE A 66 -27.25 -18.18 1.99
N GLN A 67 -28.08 -17.65 1.10
CA GLN A 67 -28.42 -18.30 -0.16
C GLN A 67 -27.63 -17.62 -1.28
N ILE A 68 -26.86 -18.40 -2.05
CA ILE A 68 -26.09 -17.92 -3.19
C ILE A 68 -26.83 -18.35 -4.45
N ASP A 69 -27.42 -17.38 -5.16
CA ASP A 69 -28.05 -17.62 -6.46
C ASP A 69 -27.00 -17.47 -7.56
N VAL A 70 -26.69 -18.57 -8.22
CA VAL A 70 -25.67 -18.62 -9.27
C VAL A 70 -26.34 -18.44 -10.63
N LEU A 71 -26.01 -17.35 -11.33
CA LEU A 71 -26.58 -17.05 -12.64
C LEU A 71 -26.09 -18.05 -13.70
N GLU A 72 -27.04 -18.72 -14.36
CA GLU A 72 -26.76 -19.69 -15.43
C GLU A 72 -26.22 -18.95 -16.68
N GLN A 73 -24.92 -19.02 -16.94
CA GLN A 73 -24.35 -18.60 -18.23
C GLN A 73 -24.26 -19.79 -19.19
N VAL A 74 -24.71 -19.58 -20.44
CA VAL A 74 -24.71 -20.60 -21.51
C VAL A 74 -23.28 -21.09 -21.77
N GLY A 75 -22.99 -22.34 -21.40
CA GLY A 75 -21.70 -22.99 -21.63
C GLY A 75 -20.77 -23.08 -20.42
N ALA A 76 -21.13 -22.49 -19.27
CA ALA A 76 -20.37 -22.67 -18.04
C ALA A 76 -20.61 -24.07 -17.45
N THR A 77 -19.53 -24.83 -17.20
CA THR A 77 -19.61 -26.11 -16.47
C THR A 77 -18.68 -26.06 -15.27
N GLY A 78 -19.26 -26.17 -14.06
CA GLY A 78 -18.54 -26.21 -12.79
C GLY A 78 -18.43 -24.86 -12.08
N TRP A 79 -18.98 -24.78 -10.87
CA TRP A 79 -18.75 -23.69 -9.93
C TRP A 79 -18.00 -24.24 -8.71
N SER A 80 -17.13 -23.44 -8.08
CA SER A 80 -16.52 -23.79 -6.80
C SER A 80 -16.79 -22.69 -5.77
N ALA A 81 -17.40 -23.05 -4.64
CA ALA A 81 -17.44 -22.23 -3.44
C ALA A 81 -16.35 -22.73 -2.48
N ARG A 82 -15.53 -21.83 -1.92
CA ARG A 82 -14.56 -22.15 -0.86
C ARG A 82 -14.99 -21.45 0.42
N ILE A 83 -15.43 -22.22 1.41
CA ILE A 83 -15.80 -21.70 2.73
C ILE A 83 -14.61 -21.92 3.67
N GLY A 84 -13.85 -20.85 3.93
CA GLY A 84 -12.90 -20.76 5.04
C GLY A 84 -13.57 -20.17 6.27
N TYR A 85 -13.07 -20.47 7.47
CA TYR A 85 -13.43 -19.72 8.67
C TYR A 85 -12.94 -18.28 8.48
N HIS A 86 -13.79 -17.28 8.71
CA HIS A 86 -13.73 -15.87 8.22
C HIS A 86 -14.37 -15.73 6.83
N SER A 87 -15.63 -15.30 6.84
CA SER A 87 -16.73 -15.72 5.93
C SER A 87 -17.52 -14.62 5.17
N ASP A 88 -17.10 -14.07 4.07
CA ASP A 88 -17.79 -13.32 2.98
C ASP A 88 -19.13 -12.48 3.13
N ASP A 89 -19.12 -11.14 2.89
CA ASP A 89 -20.30 -10.26 2.67
C ASP A 89 -20.60 -10.07 1.18
N LEU A 90 -21.47 -10.93 0.67
CA LEU A 90 -21.81 -11.04 -0.76
C LEU A 90 -22.53 -9.82 -1.34
N GLU A 91 -23.20 -8.96 -0.55
CA GLU A 91 -24.00 -7.83 -1.09
C GLU A 91 -23.16 -6.83 -1.90
N SER A 92 -21.90 -6.64 -1.51
CA SER A 92 -20.96 -5.77 -2.23
C SER A 92 -20.68 -6.26 -3.67
N VAL A 93 -20.71 -7.55 -3.99
CA VAL A 93 -20.44 -7.98 -5.39
C VAL A 93 -21.73 -8.22 -6.19
N LEU A 94 -22.87 -8.43 -5.53
CA LEU A 94 -24.13 -8.77 -6.18
C LEU A 94 -24.66 -7.70 -7.16
N HIS A 95 -24.17 -6.46 -7.08
CA HIS A 95 -24.59 -5.37 -7.97
C HIS A 95 -23.69 -5.16 -9.20
N LEU A 96 -22.55 -5.85 -9.28
CA LEU A 96 -21.61 -5.72 -10.40
C LEU A 96 -21.94 -6.74 -11.49
N ASP A 97 -21.94 -6.28 -12.74
CA ASP A 97 -21.92 -7.20 -13.88
C ASP A 97 -20.50 -7.75 -14.13
N SER A 98 -20.39 -8.80 -14.96
CA SER A 98 -19.10 -9.45 -15.23
C SER A 98 -18.05 -8.50 -15.84
N ILE A 99 -18.48 -7.50 -16.61
CA ILE A 99 -17.58 -6.53 -17.26
C ILE A 99 -17.03 -5.56 -16.21
N GLN A 100 -17.89 -5.08 -15.30
CA GLN A 100 -17.49 -4.19 -14.21
C GLN A 100 -16.55 -4.91 -13.24
N LEU A 101 -16.84 -6.17 -12.92
CA LEU A 101 -15.96 -7.00 -12.09
C LEU A 101 -14.59 -7.21 -12.74
N ASP A 102 -14.53 -7.57 -14.03
CA ASP A 102 -13.26 -7.72 -14.74
C ASP A 102 -12.47 -6.40 -14.77
N ARG A 103 -13.15 -5.27 -15.00
CA ARG A 103 -12.52 -3.95 -15.06
C ARG A 103 -11.92 -3.53 -13.72
N VAL A 104 -12.63 -3.72 -12.61
CA VAL A 104 -12.09 -3.36 -11.30
C VAL A 104 -10.94 -4.27 -10.88
N LEU A 105 -11.01 -5.57 -11.19
CA LEU A 105 -9.89 -6.49 -10.92
C LEU A 105 -8.65 -6.13 -11.75
N GLN A 106 -8.83 -5.80 -13.03
CA GLN A 106 -7.72 -5.33 -13.88
C GLN A 106 -7.10 -4.02 -13.39
N PHE A 107 -7.92 -3.08 -12.92
CA PHE A 107 -7.45 -1.84 -12.31
C PHE A 107 -6.55 -2.13 -11.12
N TRP A 108 -7.02 -2.95 -10.19
CA TRP A 108 -6.25 -3.30 -9.00
C TRP A 108 -4.98 -4.10 -9.31
N ASP A 109 -5.03 -5.01 -10.30
CA ASP A 109 -3.85 -5.71 -10.80
C ASP A 109 -2.81 -4.72 -11.35
N ALA A 110 -3.26 -3.68 -12.08
CA ALA A 110 -2.40 -2.63 -12.60
C ALA A 110 -1.76 -1.78 -11.48
N VAL A 111 -2.50 -1.50 -10.40
CA VAL A 111 -1.96 -0.79 -9.22
C VAL A 111 -0.85 -1.61 -8.56
N VAL A 112 -1.09 -2.89 -8.25
CA VAL A 112 -0.08 -3.77 -7.65
C VAL A 112 1.15 -3.88 -8.56
N LEU A 113 0.92 -4.04 -9.86
CA LEU A 113 1.98 -4.05 -10.87
C LEU A 113 2.79 -2.75 -10.88
N ALA A 114 2.15 -1.58 -10.81
CA ALA A 114 2.85 -0.29 -10.78
C ALA A 114 3.75 -0.14 -9.54
N HIS A 115 3.33 -0.64 -8.38
CA HIS A 115 4.14 -0.64 -7.16
C HIS A 115 5.39 -1.53 -7.31
N HIS A 116 5.19 -2.74 -7.80
CA HIS A 116 6.25 -3.69 -8.09
C HIS A 116 7.18 -3.22 -9.21
N GLU A 117 6.64 -2.56 -10.23
CA GLU A 117 7.41 -1.92 -11.30
C GLU A 117 8.27 -0.79 -10.75
N LEU A 118 7.75 0.07 -9.86
CA LEU A 118 8.58 1.10 -9.26
C LEU A 118 9.74 0.47 -8.46
N ARG A 119 9.41 -0.49 -7.59
CA ARG A 119 10.39 -1.13 -6.70
C ARG A 119 11.42 -1.97 -7.44
N GLY A 120 10.98 -2.76 -8.41
CA GLY A 120 11.82 -3.72 -9.11
C GLY A 120 11.76 -5.12 -8.66
N THR A 121 10.56 -5.51 -8.31
CA THR A 121 10.24 -6.86 -7.93
C THR A 121 9.07 -7.35 -8.76
N GLU A 122 8.81 -8.64 -8.69
CA GLU A 122 7.62 -9.24 -9.27
C GLU A 122 6.67 -9.65 -8.14
N PRO A 123 5.35 -9.52 -8.32
CA PRO A 123 4.39 -10.07 -7.36
C PRO A 123 4.57 -11.59 -7.24
N THR A 124 4.85 -12.05 -6.02
CA THR A 124 5.03 -13.48 -5.71
C THR A 124 3.74 -14.18 -5.31
N HIS A 125 2.71 -13.39 -5.02
CA HIS A 125 1.39 -13.84 -4.60
C HIS A 125 0.32 -12.83 -5.03
N ARG A 126 -0.95 -13.20 -4.86
CA ARG A 126 -2.11 -12.32 -5.06
C ARG A 126 -2.25 -11.42 -3.84
N GLU A 127 -2.38 -10.11 -4.05
CA GLU A 127 -2.64 -9.15 -2.97
C GLU A 127 -4.04 -9.38 -2.38
N ARG A 128 -4.23 -9.07 -1.10
CA ARG A 128 -5.51 -9.25 -0.40
C ARG A 128 -5.86 -7.99 0.36
N ILE A 129 -7.02 -7.43 0.02
CA ILE A 129 -7.65 -6.34 0.77
C ILE A 129 -8.88 -6.92 1.46
N VAL A 130 -8.99 -6.73 2.76
CA VAL A 130 -10.08 -7.22 3.60
C VAL A 130 -10.72 -6.04 4.32
N CYS A 131 -12.03 -5.89 4.18
CA CYS A 131 -12.80 -4.96 5.00
C CYS A 131 -13.16 -5.65 6.33
N ASP A 132 -12.92 -4.96 7.44
CA ASP A 132 -13.16 -5.45 8.80
C ASP A 132 -13.90 -4.39 9.63
N GLU A 133 -14.79 -4.83 10.51
CA GLU A 133 -15.51 -3.98 11.47
C GLU A 133 -14.58 -3.48 12.57
N GLN A 134 -13.56 -4.27 12.92
CA GLN A 134 -12.61 -4.00 13.99
C GLN A 134 -11.16 -4.21 13.52
N PRO A 135 -10.63 -3.34 12.64
CA PRO A 135 -9.23 -3.37 12.26
C PRO A 135 -8.31 -3.36 13.49
N SER A 136 -7.22 -4.12 13.42
CA SER A 136 -6.31 -4.30 14.56
C SER A 136 -5.52 -3.03 14.89
N PHE A 137 -5.36 -2.13 13.92
CA PHE A 137 -4.61 -0.90 14.01
C PHE A 137 -5.13 0.12 12.99
N GLY A 138 -5.26 1.39 13.42
CA GLY A 138 -5.62 2.50 12.54
C GLY A 138 -6.99 2.35 11.87
N TYR A 139 -7.22 3.17 10.84
CA TYR A 139 -8.36 3.04 9.92
C TYR A 139 -8.07 1.99 8.83
N MET A 140 -6.83 1.92 8.37
CA MET A 140 -6.28 0.84 7.54
C MET A 140 -4.94 0.39 8.11
N HIS A 141 -4.51 -0.82 7.74
CA HIS A 141 -3.13 -1.25 7.95
C HIS A 141 -2.66 -2.20 6.84
N SER A 142 -1.38 -2.07 6.51
CA SER A 142 -0.65 -2.89 5.55
C SER A 142 -0.34 -4.29 6.09
N GLY A 143 0.26 -5.11 5.23
CA GLY A 143 0.56 -6.51 5.48
C GLY A 143 -0.10 -7.45 4.49
N TYR A 144 -0.21 -8.72 4.89
CA TYR A 144 -0.89 -9.75 4.11
C TYR A 144 -1.89 -10.51 4.99
N PRO A 145 -3.17 -10.08 5.05
CA PRO A 145 -3.82 -9.10 4.16
C PRO A 145 -3.58 -7.63 4.55
N ILE A 146 -3.84 -6.72 3.60
CA ILE A 146 -4.19 -5.32 3.87
C ILE A 146 -5.59 -5.31 4.47
N VAL A 147 -5.78 -4.59 5.57
CA VAL A 147 -7.08 -4.49 6.26
C VAL A 147 -7.57 -3.05 6.24
N THR A 148 -8.85 -2.86 5.97
CA THR A 148 -9.53 -1.56 5.90
C THR A 148 -10.88 -1.63 6.59
N HIS A 149 -11.54 -0.50 6.86
CA HIS A 149 -12.86 -0.49 7.50
C HIS A 149 -14.00 -0.89 6.54
N MET A 150 -15.15 -1.25 7.12
CA MET A 150 -16.34 -1.68 6.37
C MET A 150 -16.95 -0.61 5.47
N ASP A 151 -16.70 0.68 5.68
CA ASP A 151 -17.30 1.77 4.91
C ASP A 151 -16.89 1.78 3.43
N VAL A 152 -15.70 1.25 3.11
CA VAL A 152 -15.25 1.12 1.72
C VAL A 152 -15.77 -0.16 1.04
N SER A 153 -16.53 -1.00 1.77
CA SER A 153 -17.25 -2.17 1.22
C SER A 153 -18.69 -1.85 0.80
N ASP A 154 -19.22 -0.68 1.20
CA ASP A 154 -20.57 -0.25 0.87
C ASP A 154 -20.65 0.22 -0.59
N PRO A 155 -21.50 -0.40 -1.45
CA PRO A 155 -21.64 0.00 -2.85
C PRO A 155 -22.18 1.41 -3.08
N PHE A 156 -22.74 2.04 -2.06
CA PHE A 156 -23.24 3.41 -2.10
C PHE A 156 -22.22 4.43 -1.57
N SER A 157 -21.08 3.99 -1.07
CA SER A 157 -19.99 4.85 -0.62
C SER A 157 -19.19 5.41 -1.80
N GLU A 158 -18.77 6.68 -1.71
CA GLU A 158 -17.82 7.27 -2.67
C GLU A 158 -16.47 6.55 -2.66
N GLY A 159 -16.10 5.94 -1.52
CA GLY A 159 -14.88 5.15 -1.35
C GLY A 159 -15.01 3.69 -1.74
N TYR A 160 -16.09 3.28 -2.42
CA TYR A 160 -16.35 1.88 -2.69
C TYR A 160 -15.23 1.22 -3.53
N ILE A 161 -14.53 0.23 -2.95
CA ILE A 161 -13.31 -0.36 -3.53
C ILE A 161 -13.55 -1.22 -4.78
N LEU A 162 -14.80 -1.50 -5.15
CA LEU A 162 -15.10 -2.19 -6.40
C LEU A 162 -15.76 -1.27 -7.45
N ASN A 163 -15.80 0.04 -7.22
CA ASN A 163 -16.26 1.01 -8.20
C ASN A 163 -15.14 1.39 -9.18
N SER A 164 -15.00 0.64 -10.28
CA SER A 164 -13.93 0.88 -11.26
C SER A 164 -13.92 2.31 -11.83
N ASN A 165 -15.09 2.95 -12.00
CA ASN A 165 -15.15 4.29 -12.59
C ASN A 165 -14.59 5.34 -11.63
N GLU A 166 -14.92 5.25 -10.34
CA GLU A 166 -14.37 6.17 -9.33
C GLU A 166 -12.88 5.89 -9.10
N LEU A 167 -12.48 4.62 -9.06
CA LEU A 167 -11.09 4.22 -8.92
C LEU A 167 -10.20 4.70 -10.06
N GLU A 168 -10.61 4.52 -11.32
CA GLU A 168 -9.84 5.01 -12.47
C GLU A 168 -9.73 6.54 -12.50
N LYS A 169 -10.77 7.23 -12.01
CA LYS A 169 -10.84 8.68 -12.06
C LYS A 169 -10.11 9.34 -10.89
N ASN A 170 -10.25 8.82 -9.68
CA ASN A 170 -9.80 9.46 -8.44
C ASN A 170 -8.74 8.66 -7.68
N GLY A 171 -8.52 7.39 -8.06
CA GLY A 171 -7.69 6.46 -7.31
C GLY A 171 -8.24 6.13 -5.92
N ALA A 172 -7.45 5.38 -5.15
CA ALA A 172 -7.71 5.10 -3.75
C ALA A 172 -6.42 5.34 -2.96
N TRP A 173 -6.12 6.61 -2.70
CA TRP A 173 -4.85 7.05 -2.09
C TRP A 173 -4.45 6.21 -0.87
N ASP A 174 -5.37 6.01 0.06
CA ASP A 174 -5.10 5.29 1.31
C ASP A 174 -4.79 3.80 1.07
N LEU A 175 -5.51 3.14 0.15
CA LEU A 175 -5.20 1.73 -0.18
C LEU A 175 -3.91 1.59 -0.98
N PHE A 176 -3.59 2.56 -1.84
CA PHE A 176 -2.30 2.58 -2.56
C PHE A 176 -1.16 2.78 -1.56
N HIS A 177 -1.38 3.62 -0.55
CA HIS A 177 -0.46 3.81 0.56
C HIS A 177 -0.21 2.50 1.33
N GLU A 178 -1.24 1.72 1.67
CA GLU A 178 -1.01 0.42 2.33
C GLU A 178 -0.23 -0.59 1.45
N ILE A 179 -0.46 -0.59 0.13
CA ILE A 179 0.34 -1.40 -0.81
C ILE A 179 1.79 -0.87 -0.85
N GLY A 180 1.98 0.45 -0.78
CA GLY A 180 3.28 1.09 -0.69
C GLY A 180 4.07 0.67 0.54
N HIS A 181 3.42 0.49 1.70
CA HIS A 181 4.09 -0.01 2.90
C HIS A 181 4.68 -1.42 2.67
N ASN A 182 3.96 -2.29 1.96
CA ASN A 182 4.47 -3.62 1.58
C ASN A 182 5.71 -3.54 0.64
N MET A 183 5.94 -2.40 -0.02
CA MET A 183 7.10 -2.17 -0.86
C MET A 183 8.33 -1.68 -0.10
N GLN A 184 8.18 -1.03 1.05
CA GLN A 184 9.29 -0.39 1.76
C GLN A 184 10.38 -1.38 2.17
N ARG A 185 11.61 -0.86 2.28
CA ARG A 185 12.78 -1.60 2.77
C ARG A 185 13.54 -0.73 3.74
N ASP A 186 14.04 -1.38 4.79
CA ASP A 186 14.77 -0.71 5.85
C ASP A 186 15.94 0.14 5.33
N TYR A 187 16.68 -0.34 4.33
CA TYR A 187 17.87 0.34 3.80
C TYR A 187 17.60 1.62 2.97
N TRP A 188 16.34 1.98 2.71
CA TRP A 188 15.99 3.32 2.20
C TRP A 188 14.95 4.06 3.06
N THR A 189 14.39 3.38 4.07
CA THR A 189 13.44 3.95 5.02
C THR A 189 14.17 4.22 6.33
N TYR A 190 14.54 5.49 6.54
CA TYR A 190 15.21 5.99 7.74
C TYR A 190 14.20 6.65 8.70
N ASP A 191 14.65 6.97 9.92
CA ASP A 191 13.81 7.61 10.95
C ASP A 191 13.01 8.83 10.40
N GLY A 192 11.71 8.86 10.71
CA GLY A 192 10.76 9.86 10.20
C GLY A 192 10.32 9.70 8.74
N ALA A 193 10.83 8.70 8.00
CA ALA A 193 10.51 8.51 6.58
C ALA A 193 9.54 7.33 6.31
N ASP A 194 9.01 6.69 7.34
CA ASP A 194 8.09 5.54 7.22
C ASP A 194 6.81 5.94 6.47
N GLU A 195 6.16 7.02 6.90
CA GLU A 195 4.97 7.61 6.25
C GLU A 195 5.30 8.43 4.99
N VAL A 196 6.58 8.53 4.62
CA VAL A 196 7.04 9.34 3.48
C VAL A 196 7.43 8.46 2.29
N THR A 197 8.30 7.47 2.53
CA THR A 197 8.82 6.60 1.47
C THR A 197 7.76 5.68 0.90
N VAL A 198 6.77 5.29 1.71
CA VAL A 198 5.51 4.65 1.26
C VAL A 198 4.83 5.47 0.15
N ASN A 199 4.74 6.79 0.34
CA ASN A 199 4.01 7.68 -0.56
C ASN A 199 4.73 7.96 -1.88
N ILE A 200 5.99 7.54 -2.04
CA ILE A 200 6.65 7.52 -3.35
C ILE A 200 5.94 6.52 -4.27
N PHE A 201 5.59 5.34 -3.73
CA PHE A 201 4.85 4.31 -4.46
C PHE A 201 3.40 4.74 -4.72
N THR A 202 2.75 5.33 -3.72
CA THR A 202 1.41 5.92 -3.85
C THR A 202 1.35 6.94 -4.98
N LEU A 203 2.26 7.92 -5.00
CA LEU A 203 2.32 8.95 -6.04
C LEU A 203 2.58 8.35 -7.43
N HIS A 204 3.46 7.35 -7.54
CA HIS A 204 3.72 6.68 -8.80
C HIS A 204 2.47 5.97 -9.35
N ALA A 205 1.75 5.22 -8.52
CA ALA A 205 0.52 4.56 -8.94
C ALA A 205 -0.58 5.57 -9.30
N MET A 206 -0.73 6.65 -8.53
CA MET A 206 -1.67 7.73 -8.84
C MET A 206 -1.36 8.40 -10.19
N ASP A 207 -0.08 8.63 -10.51
CA ASP A 207 0.34 9.24 -11.77
C ASP A 207 0.20 8.28 -12.96
N THR A 208 0.68 7.05 -12.82
CA THR A 208 0.76 6.09 -13.93
C THR A 208 -0.55 5.38 -14.24
N ILE A 209 -1.35 5.06 -13.22
CA ILE A 209 -2.61 4.32 -13.36
C ILE A 209 -3.82 5.25 -13.43
N CYS A 210 -3.85 6.28 -12.57
CA CYS A 210 -4.99 7.20 -12.47
C CYS A 210 -4.77 8.53 -13.21
N HIS A 211 -3.60 8.71 -13.83
CA HIS A 211 -3.23 9.91 -14.60
C HIS A 211 -3.25 11.22 -13.79
N HIS A 212 -3.11 11.12 -12.47
CA HIS A 212 -2.94 12.27 -11.58
C HIS A 212 -1.46 12.63 -11.48
N GLN A 213 -1.00 13.47 -12.41
CA GLN A 213 0.37 13.99 -12.42
C GLN A 213 0.80 14.47 -11.02
N VAL A 214 1.97 14.00 -10.59
CA VAL A 214 2.53 14.19 -9.24
C VAL A 214 2.31 15.60 -8.69
N TRP A 215 2.72 16.63 -9.44
CA TRP A 215 2.72 18.01 -8.97
C TRP A 215 1.34 18.69 -8.93
N ILE A 216 0.34 18.09 -9.59
CA ILE A 216 -1.03 18.61 -9.59
C ILE A 216 -2.00 17.72 -8.83
N HIS A 217 -1.52 16.62 -8.27
CA HIS A 217 -2.29 15.70 -7.44
C HIS A 217 -2.96 16.45 -6.27
N PRO A 218 -4.28 16.27 -6.04
CA PRO A 218 -5.01 16.99 -4.99
C PRO A 218 -4.39 16.84 -3.59
N TRP A 219 -4.08 15.60 -3.17
CA TRP A 219 -3.50 15.33 -1.85
C TRP A 219 -2.18 16.08 -1.61
N LEU A 220 -1.28 16.11 -2.62
CA LEU A 220 0.01 16.82 -2.50
C LEU A 220 -0.19 18.35 -2.51
N LYS A 221 -1.15 18.85 -3.30
CA LYS A 221 -1.49 20.28 -3.32
C LYS A 221 -1.97 20.80 -1.97
N ASP A 222 -2.71 19.98 -1.21
CA ASP A 222 -3.18 20.36 0.11
C ASP A 222 -2.03 20.60 1.10
N GLN A 223 -0.86 20.03 0.83
CA GLN A 223 0.36 20.17 1.63
C GLN A 223 1.19 21.42 1.28
N ILE A 224 0.92 22.13 0.17
CA ILE A 224 1.71 23.28 -0.30
C ILE A 224 1.81 24.37 0.77
N LYS A 225 0.70 24.66 1.47
CA LYS A 225 0.67 25.73 2.47
C LYS A 225 1.59 25.44 3.65
N ASN A 226 1.65 24.19 4.10
CA ASN A 226 2.54 23.78 5.19
C ASN A 226 4.00 23.76 4.71
N THR A 227 4.22 23.28 3.50
CA THR A 227 5.55 23.25 2.86
C THR A 227 6.13 24.65 2.66
N TRP A 228 5.29 25.62 2.26
CA TRP A 228 5.72 27.02 2.21
C TRP A 228 6.14 27.57 3.56
N LYS A 229 5.45 27.22 4.64
CA LYS A 229 5.85 27.65 5.99
C LYS A 229 7.16 26.98 6.40
N TYR A 230 7.33 25.70 6.10
CA TYR A 230 8.55 24.93 6.37
C TYR A 230 9.78 25.61 5.75
N ILE A 231 9.74 25.87 4.44
CA ILE A 231 10.85 26.51 3.72
C ILE A 231 11.08 27.95 4.22
N LYS A 232 10.02 28.76 4.39
CA LYS A 232 10.14 30.16 4.87
C LYS A 232 10.70 30.28 6.29
N LYS A 233 10.42 29.31 7.17
CA LYS A 233 10.87 29.32 8.55
C LYS A 233 12.37 29.06 8.67
N GLY A 234 12.96 28.33 7.72
CA GLY A 234 14.34 27.91 7.89
C GLY A 234 14.69 26.58 7.28
N SER A 235 13.73 25.73 6.86
CA SER A 235 13.87 24.27 6.76
C SER A 235 14.51 23.69 8.04
N ASN A 236 14.03 22.54 8.49
CA ASN A 236 14.64 21.88 9.63
C ASN A 236 14.37 20.39 9.51
N PHE A 237 15.40 19.55 9.47
CA PHE A 237 15.18 18.13 9.23
C PHE A 237 14.34 17.45 10.32
N ASP A 238 14.40 17.91 11.57
CA ASP A 238 13.52 17.37 12.61
C ASP A 238 12.05 17.77 12.36
N ASP A 239 11.78 19.02 11.95
CA ASP A 239 10.43 19.43 11.50
C ASP A 239 9.98 18.64 10.24
N TRP A 240 10.90 18.25 9.36
CA TRP A 240 10.62 17.44 8.16
C TRP A 240 10.12 16.04 8.54
N LYS A 241 10.76 15.40 9.53
CA LYS A 241 10.40 14.04 10.00
C LYS A 241 9.01 13.96 10.61
N GLU A 242 8.48 15.07 11.10
CA GLU A 242 7.19 15.14 11.79
C GLU A 242 6.01 15.47 10.85
N ASP A 243 6.27 15.82 9.57
CA ASP A 243 5.23 16.18 8.60
C ASP A 243 5.42 15.44 7.27
N PRO A 244 4.82 14.23 7.13
CA PRO A 244 4.97 13.43 5.92
C PRO A 244 4.50 14.13 4.63
N GLY A 245 3.52 15.03 4.75
CA GLY A 245 3.01 15.81 3.63
C GLY A 245 4.01 16.83 3.12
N VAL A 246 4.71 17.52 4.02
CA VAL A 246 5.85 18.38 3.67
C VAL A 246 7.01 17.54 3.14
N ALA A 247 7.29 16.43 3.81
CA ALA A 247 8.43 15.59 3.53
C ALA A 247 8.40 14.99 2.11
N LEU A 248 7.21 14.60 1.64
CA LEU A 248 7.01 13.97 0.34
C LEU A 248 7.43 14.85 -0.84
N PHE A 249 7.45 16.18 -0.69
CA PHE A 249 7.75 17.09 -1.79
C PHE A 249 9.15 16.94 -2.38
N ILE A 250 10.15 16.55 -1.60
CA ILE A 250 11.50 16.33 -2.15
C ILE A 250 11.49 15.17 -3.16
N TYR A 251 10.76 14.10 -2.87
CA TYR A 251 10.59 12.95 -3.76
C TYR A 251 9.73 13.31 -4.97
N ALA A 252 8.67 14.10 -4.77
CA ALA A 252 7.87 14.65 -5.87
C ALA A 252 8.70 15.55 -6.80
N GLN A 253 9.64 16.33 -6.27
CA GLN A 253 10.57 17.14 -7.07
C GLN A 253 11.51 16.27 -7.90
N LEU A 254 12.02 15.18 -7.33
CA LEU A 254 12.84 14.22 -8.07
C LEU A 254 12.03 13.58 -9.21
N ALA A 255 10.77 13.18 -8.95
CA ALA A 255 9.94 12.54 -9.96
C ALA A 255 9.58 13.52 -11.08
N ARG A 256 9.27 14.77 -10.73
CA ARG A 256 9.00 15.83 -11.69
C ARG A 256 10.23 16.25 -12.50
N GLY A 257 11.40 16.30 -11.86
CA GLY A 257 12.64 16.78 -12.47
C GLY A 257 13.33 15.75 -13.37
N PHE A 258 13.30 14.47 -12.97
CA PHE A 258 14.06 13.40 -13.62
C PHE A 258 13.20 12.23 -14.12
N GLY A 259 11.88 12.28 -13.90
CA GLY A 259 10.95 11.22 -14.29
C GLY A 259 10.99 10.00 -13.36
N TRP A 260 10.00 9.13 -13.54
CA TRP A 260 9.88 7.88 -12.77
C TRP A 260 10.93 6.84 -13.12
N ASP A 261 11.49 6.87 -14.34
CA ASP A 261 12.55 5.93 -14.73
C ASP A 261 13.80 6.08 -13.86
N SER A 262 14.10 7.30 -13.39
CA SER A 262 15.18 7.56 -12.44
C SER A 262 14.90 6.91 -11.08
N HIS A 263 13.67 6.99 -10.56
CA HIS A 263 13.28 6.29 -9.33
C HIS A 263 13.35 4.77 -9.50
N LYS A 264 12.85 4.26 -10.63
CA LYS A 264 12.93 2.83 -10.96
C LYS A 264 14.38 2.37 -10.95
N ALA A 265 15.29 3.10 -11.58
CA ALA A 265 16.71 2.78 -11.62
C ALA A 265 17.36 2.76 -10.23
N VAL A 266 17.03 3.74 -9.38
CA VAL A 266 17.47 3.79 -7.98
C VAL A 266 16.97 2.56 -7.22
N PHE A 267 15.67 2.28 -7.22
CA PHE A 267 15.14 1.11 -6.51
C PHE A 267 15.67 -0.22 -7.07
N ARG A 268 15.88 -0.34 -8.38
CA ARG A 268 16.56 -1.51 -8.97
C ARG A 268 17.95 -1.69 -8.41
N GLN A 269 18.72 -0.62 -8.32
CA GLN A 269 20.06 -0.70 -7.76
C GLN A 269 20.02 -1.12 -6.30
N TYR A 270 19.12 -0.55 -5.49
CA TYR A 270 18.92 -0.96 -4.11
C TYR A 270 18.53 -2.45 -3.94
N GLU A 271 17.64 -2.97 -4.78
CA GLU A 271 17.25 -4.40 -4.74
C GLU A 271 18.39 -5.33 -5.20
N GLN A 272 19.30 -4.85 -6.06
CA GLN A 272 20.50 -5.57 -6.50
C GLN A 272 21.60 -5.56 -5.44
N ASP A 273 21.89 -4.39 -4.89
CA ASP A 273 22.99 -4.17 -3.96
C ASP A 273 22.66 -4.70 -2.56
N GLN A 274 21.38 -4.59 -2.14
CA GLN A 274 20.90 -4.88 -0.78
C GLN A 274 21.89 -4.39 0.29
N PRO A 275 22.17 -3.08 0.31
CA PRO A 275 23.27 -2.54 1.08
C PRO A 275 23.03 -2.77 2.58
N ASN A 276 24.10 -3.15 3.29
CA ASN A 276 24.06 -3.20 4.75
C ASN A 276 24.38 -1.82 5.32
N LEU A 277 23.34 -1.07 5.67
CA LEU A 277 23.42 0.28 6.22
C LEU A 277 22.98 0.22 7.69
N ASP A 278 23.89 0.56 8.60
CA ASP A 278 23.71 0.36 10.04
C ASP A 278 23.15 1.61 10.75
N SER A 279 22.99 2.74 10.03
CA SER A 279 22.47 4.00 10.58
C SER A 279 21.60 4.80 9.59
N ASP A 280 20.75 5.67 10.12
CA ASP A 280 19.94 6.59 9.30
C ASP A 280 20.80 7.53 8.45
N GLN A 281 21.95 7.96 8.97
CA GLN A 281 22.88 8.80 8.23
C GLN A 281 23.42 8.08 6.98
N GLU A 282 23.77 6.79 7.11
CA GLU A 282 24.22 5.98 5.99
C GLU A 282 23.09 5.75 4.97
N LYS A 283 21.85 5.53 5.42
CA LYS A 283 20.66 5.42 4.54
C LYS A 283 20.44 6.70 3.73
N ILE A 284 20.51 7.86 4.39
CA ILE A 284 20.37 9.17 3.74
C ILE A 284 21.48 9.41 2.72
N ASP A 285 22.74 9.20 3.13
CA ASP A 285 23.89 9.40 2.26
C ASP A 285 23.85 8.48 1.03
N TYR A 286 23.52 7.20 1.25
CA TYR A 286 23.41 6.22 0.17
C TYR A 286 22.28 6.58 -0.80
N TRP A 287 21.14 7.08 -0.30
CA TRP A 287 20.03 7.54 -1.16
C TRP A 287 20.48 8.70 -2.05
N ILE A 288 21.09 9.73 -1.46
CA ILE A 288 21.53 10.93 -2.18
C ILE A 288 22.60 10.57 -3.21
N GLU A 289 23.58 9.75 -2.83
CA GLU A 289 24.64 9.31 -3.74
C GLU A 289 24.09 8.46 -4.88
N THR A 290 23.30 7.44 -4.57
CA THR A 290 22.71 6.53 -5.56
C THR A 290 21.85 7.31 -6.54
N PHE A 291 20.95 8.18 -6.05
CA PHE A 291 20.09 8.96 -6.92
C PHE A 291 20.90 9.92 -7.79
N SER A 292 21.87 10.65 -7.21
CA SER A 292 22.74 11.58 -7.94
C SER A 292 23.49 10.90 -9.08
N ARG A 293 24.01 9.69 -8.82
CA ARG A 293 24.72 8.89 -9.83
C ARG A 293 23.77 8.37 -10.93
N GLN A 294 22.55 7.96 -10.57
CA GLN A 294 21.56 7.50 -11.54
C GLN A 294 21.08 8.62 -12.48
N VAL A 295 21.01 9.86 -11.99
CA VAL A 295 20.63 11.01 -12.83
C VAL A 295 21.82 11.77 -13.42
N GLU A 296 23.06 11.38 -13.10
CA GLU A 296 24.30 12.08 -13.51
C GLU A 296 24.36 13.56 -13.10
N TYR A 297 23.73 13.91 -11.98
CA TYR A 297 23.71 15.26 -11.41
C TYR A 297 23.96 15.24 -9.91
N ASN A 298 24.65 16.25 -9.41
CA ASN A 298 24.86 16.46 -7.98
C ASN A 298 23.57 16.99 -7.32
N LEU A 299 22.86 16.13 -6.58
CA LEU A 299 21.63 16.50 -5.89
C LEU A 299 21.85 17.08 -4.48
N VAL A 300 23.09 17.19 -3.99
CA VAL A 300 23.39 17.75 -2.66
C VAL A 300 22.71 19.11 -2.44
N PRO A 301 22.75 20.09 -3.38
CA PRO A 301 22.07 21.36 -3.18
C PRO A 301 20.56 21.24 -3.00
N LEU A 302 19.92 20.28 -3.68
CA LEU A 302 18.50 20.01 -3.50
C LEU A 302 18.22 19.53 -2.08
N PHE A 303 18.92 18.50 -1.60
CA PHE A 303 18.73 17.95 -0.27
C PHE A 303 19.09 18.95 0.85
N LYS A 304 20.09 19.83 0.62
CA LYS A 304 20.39 20.95 1.51
C LYS A 304 19.26 21.97 1.63
N CYS A 305 18.52 22.26 0.56
CA CYS A 305 17.32 23.12 0.66
C CYS A 305 16.28 22.58 1.64
N TRP A 306 16.22 21.26 1.76
CA TRP A 306 15.33 20.55 2.67
C TRP A 306 15.95 20.27 4.05
N ASP A 307 17.15 20.80 4.31
CA ASP A 307 17.94 20.68 5.54
C ASP A 307 18.43 19.25 5.87
N PHE A 308 18.51 18.36 4.88
CA PHE A 308 19.00 17.00 5.13
C PHE A 308 20.44 17.00 5.70
N PRO A 309 20.73 16.12 6.69
CA PRO A 309 22.09 15.92 7.17
C PRO A 309 22.87 15.08 6.14
N ILE A 310 23.86 15.68 5.48
CA ILE A 310 24.66 15.04 4.43
C ILE A 310 26.12 14.99 4.91
N SER A 311 26.75 13.81 4.86
CA SER A 311 28.15 13.70 5.26
C SER A 311 29.09 14.37 4.27
N GLN A 312 30.25 14.82 4.76
CA GLN A 312 31.27 15.42 3.90
C GLN A 312 31.76 14.43 2.83
N SER A 313 31.83 13.13 3.13
CA SER A 313 32.17 12.09 2.16
C SER A 313 31.22 12.06 0.98
N THR A 314 29.91 12.14 1.21
CA THR A 314 28.90 12.19 0.15
C THR A 314 29.08 13.44 -0.70
N ILE A 315 29.26 14.61 -0.07
CA ILE A 315 29.50 15.88 -0.77
C ILE A 315 30.73 15.79 -1.67
N ASP A 316 31.84 15.29 -1.16
CA ASP A 316 33.09 15.16 -1.90
C ASP A 316 32.96 14.15 -3.06
N SER A 317 32.25 13.04 -2.84
CA SER A 317 32.06 11.96 -3.82
C SER A 317 31.21 12.32 -5.04
N LEU A 318 30.47 13.43 -4.95
CA LEU A 318 29.58 13.96 -6.00
C LEU A 318 30.08 15.31 -6.56
N SER A 319 31.25 15.78 -6.12
CA SER A 319 31.79 17.10 -6.46
C SER A 319 32.17 17.25 -7.95
N ASP A 320 32.35 16.13 -8.65
CA ASP A 320 32.62 16.08 -10.09
C ASP A 320 31.35 16.18 -10.95
N LEU A 321 30.17 15.91 -10.38
CA LEU A 321 28.89 16.01 -11.06
C LEU A 321 28.40 17.46 -11.13
N LYS A 322 27.67 17.78 -12.20
CA LYS A 322 27.06 19.10 -12.36
C LYS A 322 25.86 19.24 -11.42
N ILE A 323 25.62 20.44 -10.92
CA ILE A 323 24.38 20.76 -10.21
C ILE A 323 23.27 20.92 -11.25
N PRO A 324 22.09 20.28 -11.07
CA PRO A 324 21.00 20.41 -12.02
C PRO A 324 20.32 21.78 -11.86
N GLU A 325 19.78 22.32 -12.94
CA GLU A 325 18.91 23.50 -12.89
C GLU A 325 17.48 23.07 -12.55
N ILE A 326 17.13 23.07 -11.27
CA ILE A 326 15.79 22.77 -10.79
C ILE A 326 15.12 24.09 -10.38
N SER A 327 14.03 24.45 -11.06
CA SER A 327 13.18 25.58 -10.69
C SER A 327 11.76 25.10 -10.40
N ASN A 328 11.26 25.49 -9.24
CA ASN A 328 9.88 25.28 -8.79
C ASN A 328 9.60 26.25 -7.63
N GLU A 329 8.33 26.33 -7.22
CA GLU A 329 7.86 27.31 -6.23
C GLU A 329 8.57 27.25 -4.86
N PHE A 330 9.21 26.13 -4.50
CA PHE A 330 9.95 26.03 -3.24
C PHE A 330 11.39 26.50 -3.38
N ILE A 331 12.06 26.12 -4.46
CA ILE A 331 13.44 26.55 -4.75
C ILE A 331 13.47 28.04 -5.08
N ASP A 332 12.54 28.51 -5.90
CA ASP A 332 12.45 29.93 -6.31
C ASP A 332 12.15 30.86 -5.13
N MET A 333 11.57 30.33 -4.05
CA MET A 333 11.25 31.10 -2.84
C MET A 333 12.45 31.31 -1.92
N ALA A 334 13.46 30.44 -2.01
CA ALA A 334 14.68 30.51 -1.20
C ALA A 334 15.91 30.05 -2.02
N PRO A 335 16.22 30.73 -3.14
CA PRO A 335 17.26 30.31 -4.07
C PRO A 335 18.67 30.34 -3.45
N GLU A 336 18.87 31.11 -2.40
CA GLU A 336 20.12 31.15 -1.62
C GLU A 336 20.46 29.81 -0.96
N ARG A 337 19.49 28.92 -0.81
CA ARG A 337 19.66 27.60 -0.20
C ARG A 337 20.08 26.53 -1.20
N TYR A 338 19.84 26.78 -2.48
CA TYR A 338 20.17 25.85 -3.56
C TYR A 338 21.61 26.06 -4.02
N GLN A 339 22.55 25.83 -3.11
CA GLN A 339 23.99 26.06 -3.31
C GLN A 339 24.79 24.94 -2.61
N LEU A 340 26.04 24.73 -3.04
CA LEU A 340 26.96 23.77 -2.42
C LEU A 340 27.53 24.29 -1.10
#